data_AF-A0A1C7LRS1-F1
#
_entry.id   AF-A0A1C7LRS1-F1
#
_cell.length_a   1.000
_cell.length_b   1.000
_cell.length_c   1.000
_cell.angle_alpha   90.00
_cell.angle_beta   90.00
_cell.angle_gamma   90.00
#
_symmetry.space_group_name_H-M   'P 1'
#
loop_
_entity.id
_entity.type
_entity.pdbx_description
1 polymer ?
#
loop_
_entity_poly.entity_id
_entity_poly.type
_entity_poly.pdbx_seq_one_letter_code
_entity_poly.pdbx_strand_id
1 'polypeptide(L)'
;MPEDRHATWAAHVAGTVSEPDIIDHPLQDAFEDVDIPKYVTAPETLRTSDLQVPIFIKGYKRHDDTATKAMNQARCYGVSAADFNHRIGLKGYPVFSLTTSGTAGCVLLTWHSTFSDAKKTFIIERNIPHFRLDDPLDAFRYATFLLRLRKDADRRLRESQYSFNQFREAVAANKMNWTKEMQVAGLPA
;
A
#
# COMPACT_ATOMS: atom_id res chain seq x y z
N MET A 1 40.18 53.65 -3.15
CA MET A 1 38.85 53.57 -3.79
C MET A 1 38.20 52.29 -3.28
N PRO A 2 37.14 52.33 -2.47
CA PRO A 2 36.45 51.12 -2.04
C PRO A 2 35.51 50.66 -3.15
N GLU A 3 35.75 49.45 -3.68
CA GLU A 3 34.85 48.81 -4.64
C GLU A 3 33.48 48.57 -3.99
N ASP A 4 32.46 49.07 -4.67
CA ASP A 4 31.08 49.09 -4.21
C ASP A 4 30.48 47.68 -4.31
N ARG A 5 30.55 46.92 -3.21
CA ARG A 5 30.06 45.53 -3.11
C ARG A 5 28.55 45.41 -3.36
N HIS A 6 27.81 46.51 -3.31
CA HIS A 6 26.39 46.54 -3.62
C HIS A 6 26.12 46.46 -5.13
N ALA A 7 27.01 46.98 -5.97
CA ALA A 7 26.89 46.91 -7.42
C ALA A 7 27.10 45.49 -7.95
N THR A 8 27.98 44.71 -7.30
CA THR A 8 28.28 43.31 -7.68
C THR A 8 27.17 42.33 -7.29
N TRP A 9 26.48 42.54 -6.16
CA TRP A 9 25.31 41.73 -5.79
C TRP A 9 24.14 41.96 -6.75
N ALA A 10 23.85 43.21 -7.10
CA ALA A 10 22.75 43.55 -7.99
C ALA A 10 22.94 42.99 -9.41
N ALA A 11 24.18 42.96 -9.90
CA ALA A 11 24.51 42.33 -11.18
C ALA A 11 24.41 40.79 -11.14
N HIS A 12 24.67 40.16 -9.98
CA HIS A 12 24.52 38.70 -9.82
C HIS A 12 23.05 38.27 -9.83
N VAL A 13 22.16 39.06 -9.22
CA VAL A 13 20.71 38.80 -9.18
C VAL A 13 20.00 39.22 -10.48
N ALA A 14 20.52 40.19 -11.21
CA ALA A 14 20.00 40.53 -12.53
C ALA A 14 20.27 39.46 -13.61
N GLY A 15 21.22 38.55 -13.36
CA GLY A 15 21.59 37.45 -14.26
C GLY A 15 21.05 36.07 -13.84
N THR A 16 20.39 35.94 -12.70
CA THR A 16 19.73 34.70 -12.32
C THR A 16 18.48 34.54 -13.16
N VAL A 17 18.47 33.49 -13.99
CA VAL A 17 17.27 32.93 -14.61
C VAL A 17 16.21 32.85 -13.51
N SER A 18 15.04 33.44 -13.75
CA SER A 18 13.87 33.29 -12.88
C SER A 18 13.78 31.81 -12.49
N GLU A 19 13.84 31.50 -11.19
CA GLU A 19 13.48 30.17 -10.74
C GLU A 19 12.15 29.82 -11.40
N PRO A 20 12.05 28.69 -12.11
CA PRO A 20 10.81 28.34 -12.78
C PRO A 20 9.72 28.38 -11.71
N ASP A 21 8.63 29.10 -12.02
CA ASP A 21 7.47 29.18 -11.14
C ASP A 21 7.15 27.76 -10.67
N ILE A 22 6.96 27.58 -9.37
CA ILE A 22 6.59 26.28 -8.75
C ILE A 22 5.32 25.68 -9.40
N ILE A 23 4.62 26.46 -10.23
CA ILE A 23 3.43 26.12 -11.00
C ILE A 23 3.77 25.27 -12.25
N ASP A 24 4.99 25.31 -12.78
CA ASP A 24 5.45 24.41 -13.85
C ASP A 24 6.01 23.08 -13.29
N HIS A 25 5.51 22.63 -12.14
CA HIS A 25 5.96 21.38 -11.55
C HIS A 25 5.35 20.20 -12.34
N PRO A 26 6.16 19.31 -12.95
CA PRO A 26 5.68 18.18 -13.76
C PRO A 26 4.92 17.10 -12.97
N LEU A 27 4.62 17.36 -11.70
CA LEU A 27 3.80 16.51 -10.84
C LEU A 27 2.40 17.07 -10.62
N GLN A 28 2.14 18.35 -10.94
CA GLN A 28 0.84 18.97 -10.71
C GLN A 28 -0.21 18.36 -11.65
N ASP A 29 0.11 18.27 -12.94
CA ASP A 29 -0.73 17.60 -13.94
C ASP A 29 -0.76 16.06 -13.80
N ALA A 30 0.23 15.47 -13.12
CA ALA A 30 0.35 14.01 -12.99
C ALA A 30 -0.73 13.39 -12.08
N PHE A 31 -1.45 14.21 -11.32
CA PHE A 31 -2.48 13.76 -10.37
C PHE A 31 -3.90 14.23 -10.70
N GLU A 32 -4.09 15.14 -11.66
CA GLU A 32 -5.40 15.70 -11.99
C GLU A 32 -6.35 14.71 -12.67
N ASP A 33 -5.81 13.69 -13.35
CA ASP A 33 -6.58 12.66 -14.07
C ASP A 33 -6.64 11.29 -13.35
N VAL A 34 -6.29 11.24 -12.06
CA VAL A 34 -6.45 9.97 -11.32
C VAL A 34 -7.93 9.77 -11.05
N ASP A 35 -8.56 8.80 -11.72
CA ASP A 35 -9.89 8.31 -11.36
C ASP A 35 -9.82 7.73 -9.93
N ILE A 36 -10.15 8.58 -8.96
CA ILE A 36 -10.24 8.22 -7.55
C ILE A 36 -11.55 7.46 -7.41
N PRO A 37 -11.51 6.17 -7.06
CA PRO A 37 -12.74 5.40 -6.94
C PRO A 37 -13.68 6.04 -5.92
N LYS A 38 -14.97 6.11 -6.24
CA LYS A 38 -15.97 6.78 -5.38
C LYS A 38 -15.98 6.31 -3.93
N TYR A 39 -15.59 5.06 -3.64
CA TYR A 39 -15.50 4.56 -2.28
C TYR A 39 -14.38 5.20 -1.44
N VAL A 40 -13.39 5.82 -2.08
CA VAL A 40 -12.32 6.57 -1.41
C VAL A 40 -12.82 7.96 -0.98
N THR A 41 -13.69 8.58 -1.77
CA THR A 41 -14.20 9.94 -1.52
C THR A 41 -15.55 9.97 -0.81
N ALA A 42 -16.28 8.86 -0.80
CA ALA A 42 -17.58 8.68 -0.17
C ALA A 42 -17.64 7.32 0.57
N PRO A 43 -16.99 7.19 1.74
CA PRO A 43 -16.92 5.93 2.48
C PRO A 43 -18.29 5.38 2.92
N GLU A 44 -19.32 6.22 2.99
CA GLU A 44 -20.72 5.83 3.19
C GLU A 44 -21.30 4.96 2.06
N THR A 45 -20.62 4.90 0.92
CA THR A 45 -20.99 4.00 -0.18
C THR A 45 -20.61 2.54 0.09
N LEU A 46 -19.74 2.28 1.08
CA LEU A 46 -19.40 0.95 1.53
C LEU A 46 -20.60 0.32 2.24
N ARG A 47 -21.09 -0.79 1.71
CA ARG A 47 -22.18 -1.56 2.30
C ARG A 47 -21.62 -2.51 3.34
N THR A 48 -22.43 -2.87 4.32
CA THR A 48 -22.11 -3.93 5.29
C THR A 48 -21.87 -5.30 4.63
N SER A 49 -22.32 -5.47 3.39
CA SER A 49 -22.11 -6.65 2.56
C SER A 49 -20.82 -6.63 1.73
N ASP A 50 -20.06 -5.54 1.74
CA ASP A 50 -18.88 -5.41 0.89
C ASP A 50 -17.69 -6.18 1.48
N LEU A 51 -17.09 -7.04 0.66
CA LEU A 51 -15.91 -7.83 1.04
C LEU A 51 -14.65 -7.00 0.83
N GLN A 52 -13.99 -6.60 1.91
CA GLN A 52 -12.71 -5.90 1.85
C GLN A 52 -11.56 -6.92 1.72
N VAL A 53 -10.93 -6.95 0.55
CA VAL A 53 -9.76 -7.80 0.29
C VAL A 53 -8.50 -7.06 0.71
N PRO A 54 -7.75 -7.54 1.72
CA PRO A 54 -6.50 -6.92 2.10
C PRO A 54 -5.44 -7.12 1.01
N ILE A 55 -4.98 -6.00 0.45
CA ILE A 55 -3.89 -5.93 -0.54
C ILE A 55 -2.67 -5.26 0.09
N PHE A 56 -2.93 -4.22 0.88
CA PHE A 56 -1.93 -3.39 1.54
C PHE A 56 -2.36 -3.06 2.96
N ILE A 57 -1.47 -3.26 3.92
CA ILE A 57 -1.70 -2.93 5.33
C ILE A 57 -0.64 -1.97 5.80
N LYS A 58 -1.06 -0.92 6.51
CA LYS A 58 -0.15 0.05 7.12
C LYS A 58 -0.16 -0.10 8.63
N GLY A 59 1.02 -0.31 9.20
CA GLY A 59 1.29 -0.22 10.63
C GLY A 59 2.13 1.01 10.94
N TYR A 60 1.71 1.79 11.94
CA TYR A 60 2.47 2.90 12.48
C TYR A 60 2.81 2.62 13.94
N LYS A 61 4.10 2.70 14.28
CA LYS A 61 4.54 2.69 15.67
C LYS A 61 4.80 4.11 16.14
N ARG A 62 4.50 4.35 17.42
CA ARG A 62 4.80 5.61 18.09
C ARG A 62 6.32 5.81 18.17
N HIS A 63 6.75 7.05 18.37
CA HIS A 63 8.16 7.42 18.36
C HIS A 63 9.01 6.69 19.44
N ASP A 64 8.38 6.25 20.52
CA ASP A 64 9.00 5.53 21.65
C ASP A 64 9.04 4.00 21.48
N ASP A 65 8.42 3.47 20.42
CA ASP A 65 8.43 2.04 20.11
C ASP A 65 9.65 1.64 19.28
N THR A 66 9.98 0.34 19.30
CA THR A 66 11.14 -0.18 18.56
C THR A 66 10.76 -0.65 17.17
N ALA A 67 11.71 -0.54 16.22
CA ALA A 67 11.57 -1.10 14.88
C ALA A 67 11.23 -2.60 14.90
N THR A 68 11.76 -3.36 15.86
CA THR A 68 11.44 -4.79 16.05
C THR A 68 9.97 -5.01 16.38
N LYS A 69 9.37 -4.21 17.27
CA LYS A 69 7.92 -4.28 17.55
C LYS A 69 7.10 -3.94 16.31
N ALA A 70 7.55 -2.96 15.52
CA ALA A 70 6.93 -2.58 14.26
C ALA A 70 6.91 -3.75 13.27
N MET A 71 8.07 -4.39 13.06
CA MET A 71 8.21 -5.56 12.21
C MET A 71 7.39 -6.77 12.69
N ASN A 72 7.40 -7.08 13.99
CA ASN A 72 6.60 -8.17 14.53
C ASN A 72 5.10 -7.96 14.28
N GLN A 73 4.62 -6.73 14.46
CA GLN A 73 3.23 -6.39 14.17
C GLN A 73 2.92 -6.56 12.68
N ALA A 74 3.80 -6.09 11.79
CA ALA A 74 3.62 -6.24 10.34
C ALA A 74 3.60 -7.72 9.91
N ARG A 75 4.43 -8.57 10.51
CA ARG A 75 4.38 -10.04 10.28
C ARG A 75 3.03 -10.60 10.68
N CYS A 76 2.54 -10.30 11.88
CA CYS A 76 1.25 -10.80 12.36
C CYS A 76 0.10 -10.34 11.45
N TYR A 77 0.09 -9.07 11.05
CA TYR A 77 -0.95 -8.53 10.17
C TYR A 77 -0.88 -9.12 8.75
N GLY A 78 0.32 -9.23 8.19
CA GLY A 78 0.54 -9.85 6.89
C GLY A 78 0.07 -11.30 6.86
N VAL A 79 0.38 -12.09 7.90
CA VAL A 79 -0.07 -13.49 8.02
C VAL A 79 -1.59 -13.55 8.10
N SER A 80 -2.21 -12.77 8.98
CA SER A 80 -3.68 -12.75 9.14
C SER A 80 -4.39 -12.38 7.84
N ALA A 81 -3.84 -11.45 7.07
CA ALA A 81 -4.43 -10.98 5.83
C ALA A 81 -4.22 -11.95 4.66
N ALA A 82 -3.03 -12.56 4.56
CA ALA A 82 -2.79 -13.60 3.56
C ALA A 82 -3.65 -14.84 3.83
N ASP A 83 -3.85 -15.19 5.10
CA ASP A 83 -4.74 -16.28 5.51
C ASP A 83 -6.20 -15.94 5.18
N PHE A 84 -6.67 -14.73 5.48
CA PHE A 84 -7.99 -14.25 5.05
C PHE A 84 -8.19 -14.39 3.54
N ASN A 85 -7.25 -13.88 2.73
CA ASN A 85 -7.31 -14.00 1.27
C ASN A 85 -7.37 -15.46 0.81
N HIS A 86 -6.53 -16.33 1.39
CA HIS A 86 -6.54 -17.74 1.08
C HIS A 86 -7.91 -18.38 1.36
N ARG A 87 -8.51 -18.05 2.50
CA ARG A 87 -9.78 -18.61 3.00
C ARG A 87 -10.99 -18.18 2.20
N ILE A 88 -11.00 -16.95 1.70
CA ILE A 88 -12.05 -16.50 0.78
C ILE A 88 -11.85 -17.08 -0.63
N GLY A 89 -10.79 -17.85 -0.89
CA GLY A 89 -10.53 -18.52 -2.18
C GLY A 89 -9.52 -17.79 -3.06
N LEU A 90 -9.01 -16.64 -2.62
CA LEU A 90 -7.99 -15.85 -3.32
C LEU A 90 -6.58 -16.41 -3.01
N LYS A 91 -6.30 -17.60 -3.54
CA LYS A 91 -5.07 -18.37 -3.27
C LYS A 91 -3.84 -17.71 -3.90
N GLY A 92 -2.70 -17.75 -3.19
CA GLY A 92 -1.44 -17.20 -3.71
C GLY A 92 -1.37 -15.67 -3.76
N TYR A 93 -2.40 -14.99 -3.30
CA TYR A 93 -2.50 -13.54 -3.49
C TYR A 93 -1.58 -12.79 -2.53
N PRO A 94 -0.73 -11.88 -3.06
CA PRO A 94 0.24 -11.16 -2.25
C PRO A 94 -0.42 -10.09 -1.38
N VAL A 95 0.00 -9.99 -0.13
CA VAL A 95 -0.34 -8.91 0.80
C VAL A 95 0.94 -8.16 1.15
N PHE A 96 0.93 -6.86 0.88
CA PHE A 96 2.01 -5.96 1.25
C PHE A 96 1.73 -5.32 2.61
N SER A 97 2.75 -5.19 3.45
CA SER A 97 2.62 -4.56 4.76
C SER A 97 3.70 -3.49 4.94
N LEU A 98 3.30 -2.22 5.00
CA LEU A 98 4.18 -1.14 5.40
C LEU A 98 4.22 -1.09 6.92
N THR A 99 5.43 -1.08 7.48
CA THR A 99 5.65 -0.69 8.87
C THR A 99 6.51 0.55 8.93
N THR A 100 6.18 1.45 9.85
CA THR A 100 6.90 2.72 10.05
C THR A 100 7.28 2.91 11.51
N SER A 101 8.46 3.48 11.74
CA SER A 101 9.00 3.88 13.04
C SER A 101 9.62 5.27 12.87
N GLY A 102 8.89 6.32 13.24
CA GLY A 102 9.27 7.69 12.88
C GLY A 102 9.25 7.88 11.36
N THR A 103 10.35 8.41 10.79
CA THR A 103 10.49 8.66 9.34
C THR A 103 10.96 7.43 8.55
N ALA A 104 11.40 6.37 9.22
CA ALA A 104 11.82 5.13 8.57
C ALA A 104 10.62 4.21 8.33
N GLY A 105 10.47 3.74 7.09
CA GLY A 105 9.48 2.75 6.69
C GLY A 105 10.13 1.54 6.01
N CYS A 106 9.52 0.37 6.14
CA CYS A 106 9.87 -0.79 5.33
C CYS A 106 8.62 -1.57 4.89
N VAL A 107 8.69 -2.20 3.72
CA VAL A 107 7.58 -2.94 3.14
C VAL A 107 7.90 -4.43 3.13
N LEU A 108 7.03 -5.20 3.79
CA LEU A 108 7.06 -6.66 3.78
C LEU A 108 6.07 -7.19 2.74
N LEU A 109 6.36 -8.37 2.19
CA LEU A 109 5.46 -9.11 1.32
C LEU A 109 5.12 -10.45 1.97
N THR A 110 3.83 -10.74 2.12
CA THR A 110 3.31 -11.99 2.68
C THR A 110 2.34 -12.65 1.71
N TRP A 111 2.40 -13.97 1.55
CA TRP A 111 1.41 -14.72 0.77
C TRP A 111 1.27 -16.15 1.27
N HIS A 112 0.15 -16.77 0.95
CA HIS A 112 -0.08 -18.17 1.22
C HIS A 112 0.27 -19.02 -0.02
N SER A 113 1.11 -20.05 0.13
CA SER A 113 1.55 -20.86 -1.01
C SER A 113 0.39 -21.57 -1.71
N THR A 114 0.53 -21.70 -3.03
CA THR A 114 -0.34 -22.49 -3.91
C THR A 114 0.22 -23.87 -4.25
N PHE A 115 1.50 -24.11 -3.98
CA PHE A 115 2.26 -25.27 -4.47
C PHE A 115 2.44 -26.40 -3.45
N SER A 116 1.93 -26.26 -2.22
CA SER A 116 2.11 -27.28 -1.19
C SER A 116 0.79 -27.64 -0.50
N ASP A 117 0.52 -28.94 -0.35
CA ASP A 117 -0.55 -29.48 0.49
C ASP A 117 -0.43 -29.00 1.95
N ALA A 118 0.79 -28.67 2.37
CA ALA A 118 1.04 -27.90 3.57
C ALA A 118 0.68 -26.44 3.32
N LYS A 119 -0.45 -26.00 3.88
CA LYS A 119 -0.93 -24.61 3.94
C LYS A 119 0.09 -23.69 4.64
N LYS A 120 1.14 -23.27 3.93
CA LYS A 120 2.25 -22.48 4.47
C LYS A 120 2.14 -21.03 4.04
N THR A 121 2.27 -20.15 5.01
CA THR A 121 2.43 -18.70 4.79
C THR A 121 3.91 -18.37 4.63
N PHE A 122 4.23 -17.59 3.62
CA PHE A 122 5.57 -17.10 3.31
C PHE A 122 5.64 -15.60 3.54
N ILE A 123 6.76 -15.13 4.11
CA ILE A 123 7.04 -13.71 4.32
C ILE A 123 8.43 -13.42 3.75
N ILE A 124 8.54 -12.40 2.89
CA ILE A 124 9.84 -11.84 2.50
C ILE A 124 10.17 -10.71 3.46
N GLU A 125 11.21 -10.95 4.26
CA GLU A 125 11.75 -9.98 5.23
C GLU A 125 13.25 -9.69 5.05
N ARG A 126 13.96 -10.49 4.23
CA ARG A 126 15.38 -10.28 3.94
C ARG A 126 15.55 -9.32 2.76
N ASN A 127 16.44 -8.34 2.89
CA ASN A 127 16.73 -7.32 1.89
C ASN A 127 15.47 -6.56 1.43
N ILE A 128 14.54 -6.31 2.36
CA ILE A 128 13.32 -5.56 2.04
C ILE A 128 13.65 -4.09 1.74
N PRO A 129 12.89 -3.45 0.83
CA PRO A 129 13.00 -2.02 0.60
C PRO A 129 12.76 -1.23 1.88
N HIS A 130 13.71 -0.35 2.20
CA HIS A 130 13.59 0.64 3.25
C HIS A 130 13.40 2.00 2.60
N PHE A 131 12.52 2.80 3.17
CA PHE A 131 12.21 4.15 2.69
C PHE A 131 12.39 5.12 3.84
N ARG A 132 13.22 6.14 3.61
CA ARG A 132 13.27 7.31 4.47
C ARG A 132 12.24 8.32 4.00
N LEU A 133 11.14 8.45 4.72
CA LEU A 133 10.04 9.36 4.35
C LEU A 133 10.38 10.84 4.58
N ASP A 134 11.49 11.14 5.25
CA ASP A 134 12.06 12.49 5.37
C ASP A 134 13.01 12.86 4.22
N ASP A 135 13.41 11.89 3.41
CA ASP A 135 14.22 12.10 2.21
C ASP A 135 13.28 12.20 0.98
N PRO A 136 13.35 13.30 0.19
CA PRO A 136 12.44 13.49 -0.94
C PRO A 136 12.51 12.39 -2.00
N LEU A 137 13.70 11.81 -2.23
CA LEU A 137 13.89 10.77 -3.23
C LEU A 137 13.28 9.44 -2.77
N ASP A 138 13.50 9.06 -1.52
CA ASP A 138 12.89 7.86 -0.93
C ASP A 138 11.38 8.01 -0.76
N ALA A 139 10.87 9.19 -0.43
CA ALA A 139 9.44 9.50 -0.44
C ALA A 139 8.85 9.33 -1.85
N PHE A 140 9.52 9.83 -2.88
CA PHE A 140 9.10 9.65 -4.27
C PHE A 140 9.13 8.19 -4.72
N ARG A 141 10.17 7.43 -4.34
CA ARG A 141 10.25 5.98 -4.59
C ARG A 141 9.11 5.22 -3.92
N TYR A 142 8.78 5.59 -2.68
CA TYR A 142 7.66 4.99 -1.96
C TYR A 142 6.31 5.31 -2.62
N ALA A 143 6.09 6.57 -3.02
CA ALA A 143 4.89 6.95 -3.77
C ALA A 143 4.77 6.17 -5.10
N THR A 144 5.88 6.03 -5.83
CA THR A 144 5.97 5.24 -7.05
C THR A 144 5.63 3.77 -6.79
N PHE A 145 6.12 3.20 -5.69
CA PHE A 145 5.76 1.85 -5.26
C PHE A 145 4.25 1.70 -5.05
N LEU A 146 3.61 2.64 -4.35
CA LEU A 146 2.16 2.59 -4.10
C LEU A 146 1.34 2.63 -5.39
N LEU A 147 1.71 3.49 -6.34
CA LEU A 147 1.05 3.57 -7.65
C LEU A 147 1.19 2.26 -8.43
N ARG A 148 2.39 1.67 -8.44
CA ARG A 148 2.64 0.37 -9.07
C ARG A 148 1.89 -0.75 -8.38
N LEU A 149 1.79 -0.72 -7.06
CA LEU A 149 1.05 -1.69 -6.26
C LEU A 149 -0.43 -1.69 -6.64
N ARG A 150 -1.07 -0.50 -6.73
CA ARG A 150 -2.48 -0.39 -7.15
C ARG A 150 -2.69 -1.05 -8.52
N LYS A 151 -1.86 -0.68 -9.50
CA LYS A 151 -1.94 -1.23 -10.87
C LYS A 151 -1.75 -2.75 -10.89
N ASP A 152 -0.77 -3.26 -10.15
CA ASP A 152 -0.47 -4.70 -10.11
C ASP A 152 -1.55 -5.48 -9.36
N ALA A 153 -2.09 -4.93 -8.27
CA ALA A 153 -3.15 -5.55 -7.51
C ALA A 153 -4.44 -5.71 -8.32
N ASP A 154 -4.85 -4.66 -9.03
CA ASP A 154 -6.01 -4.69 -9.92
C ASP A 154 -5.83 -5.72 -11.04
N ARG A 155 -4.63 -5.78 -11.63
CA ARG A 155 -4.27 -6.77 -12.65
C ARG A 155 -4.37 -8.19 -12.10
N ARG A 156 -3.73 -8.48 -10.96
CA ARG A 156 -3.76 -9.80 -10.31
C ARG A 156 -5.15 -10.21 -9.91
N LEU A 157 -5.97 -9.27 -9.45
CA LEU A 157 -7.33 -9.57 -9.05
C LEU A 157 -8.16 -10.03 -10.26
N ARG A 158 -8.00 -9.36 -11.42
CA ARG A 158 -8.60 -9.80 -12.68
C ARG A 158 -8.06 -11.16 -13.14
N GLU A 159 -6.75 -11.37 -13.07
CA GLU A 159 -6.08 -12.62 -13.47
C GLU A 159 -6.44 -13.80 -12.56
N SER A 160 -6.75 -13.56 -11.28
CA SER A 160 -7.12 -14.60 -10.32
C SER A 160 -8.42 -15.33 -10.67
N GLN A 161 -9.22 -14.78 -11.60
CA GLN A 161 -10.57 -15.23 -11.95
C GLN A 161 -11.49 -15.38 -10.73
N TYR A 162 -11.13 -14.75 -9.60
CA TYR A 162 -11.89 -14.80 -8.38
C TYR A 162 -13.23 -14.09 -8.57
N SER A 163 -14.32 -14.86 -8.47
CA SER A 163 -15.66 -14.32 -8.61
C SER A 163 -16.19 -13.84 -7.26
N PHE A 164 -16.05 -12.54 -7.02
CA PHE A 164 -16.73 -11.87 -5.90
C PHE A 164 -18.25 -12.08 -5.94
N ASN A 165 -18.83 -12.21 -7.14
CA ASN A 165 -20.24 -12.47 -7.30
C ASN A 165 -20.63 -13.86 -6.77
N GLN A 166 -19.84 -14.89 -7.03
CA GLN A 166 -20.10 -16.23 -6.47
C GLN A 166 -20.04 -16.22 -4.94
N PHE A 167 -19.05 -15.54 -4.36
CA PHE A 167 -18.98 -15.37 -2.90
C PHE A 167 -20.23 -14.67 -2.36
N ARG A 168 -20.61 -13.54 -2.98
CA ARG A 168 -21.80 -12.77 -2.58
C ARG A 168 -23.10 -13.55 -2.73
N GLU A 169 -23.26 -14.29 -3.82
CA GLU A 169 -24.42 -15.14 -4.08
C GLU A 169 -24.51 -16.28 -3.07
N ALA A 170 -23.38 -16.91 -2.70
CA ALA A 170 -23.35 -17.93 -1.67
C ALA A 170 -23.78 -17.37 -0.30
N VAL A 171 -23.32 -16.17 0.06
CA VAL A 171 -23.73 -15.47 1.28
C VAL A 171 -25.21 -15.08 1.24
N ALA A 172 -25.66 -14.45 0.16
CA ALA A 172 -27.04 -13.97 0.01
C ALA A 172 -28.06 -15.12 -0.05
N ALA A 173 -27.68 -16.26 -0.66
CA ALA A 173 -28.52 -17.46 -0.71
C ALA A 173 -28.51 -18.26 0.60
N ASN A 174 -27.88 -17.74 1.67
CA ASN A 174 -27.70 -18.42 2.95
C ASN A 174 -26.99 -19.79 2.82
N LYS A 175 -26.28 -20.01 1.71
CA LYS A 175 -25.45 -21.20 1.46
C LYS A 175 -24.11 -21.10 2.19
N MET A 176 -23.77 -19.91 2.65
CA MET A 176 -22.56 -19.59 3.39
C MET A 176 -22.84 -18.49 4.41
N ASN A 177 -22.61 -18.75 5.70
CA ASN A 177 -22.69 -17.71 6.73
C ASN A 177 -21.30 -17.16 6.99
N TRP A 178 -20.96 -15.98 6.44
CA TRP A 178 -19.64 -15.40 6.71
C TRP A 178 -19.50 -14.90 8.16
N THR A 179 -19.23 -15.84 9.06
CA THR A 179 -19.01 -15.61 10.49
C THR A 179 -17.51 -15.61 10.82
N LYS A 180 -17.17 -15.23 12.05
CA LYS A 180 -15.81 -15.33 12.56
C LYS A 180 -15.29 -16.78 12.54
N GLU A 181 -16.16 -17.76 12.79
CA GLU A 181 -15.82 -19.18 12.72
C GLU A 181 -15.53 -19.60 11.27
N MET A 182 -16.28 -19.12 10.29
CA MET A 182 -15.99 -19.38 8.87
C MET A 182 -14.71 -18.67 8.39
N GLN A 183 -14.38 -17.51 8.95
CA GLN A 183 -13.05 -16.91 8.77
C GLN A 183 -11.93 -17.78 9.36
N VAL A 184 -12.22 -18.74 10.27
CA VAL A 184 -11.24 -19.67 10.85
C VAL A 184 -11.31 -21.09 10.25
N ALA A 185 -12.42 -21.46 9.61
CA ALA A 185 -12.55 -22.70 8.85
C ALA A 185 -12.12 -22.57 7.36
N GLY A 186 -12.35 -21.40 6.76
CA GLY A 186 -12.18 -21.17 5.32
C GLY A 186 -13.41 -21.60 4.51
N LEU A 187 -13.45 -21.24 3.22
CA LEU A 187 -14.47 -21.74 2.30
C LEU A 187 -14.39 -23.27 2.16
N PRO A 188 -15.53 -23.99 2.15
CA PRO A 188 -15.56 -25.40 1.79
C PRO A 188 -15.02 -25.56 0.36
N ALA A 189 -14.27 -26.64 0.14
CA ALA A 189 -13.67 -26.98 -1.15
C ALA A 189 -14.73 -27.30 -2.21
#